data_AF-A0A5B9DLQ7-F1
#
_entry.id   AF-A0A5B9DLQ7-F1
#
_cell.length_a   1.000
_cell.length_b   1.000
_cell.length_c   1.000
_cell.angle_alpha   90.00
_cell.angle_beta   90.00
_cell.angle_gamma   90.00
#
_symmetry.space_group_name_H-M   'P 1'
#
loop_
_entity.id
_entity.type
_entity.pdbx_description
1 polymer ?
#
loop_
_entity_poly.entity_id
_entity_poly.type
_entity_poly.pdbx_seq_one_letter_code
_entity_poly.pdbx_strand_id
1 'polypeptide(L)'
;MHKALARLLGSIMLLAGLLTGPTIAQDANAFVIVPDHPGGVGVYGCYRANQPLYGPYILSFCLERRGTYQVRGGGVRCDGRLTWHTAGRDVLVDIQRASCGGGVAWEAATMDCRPTGRSMGVVGQLMRLSSLRCTYRPTVRFKGPRVFTANRI
;
A
#
# COMPACT_ATOMS: atom_id res chain seq x y z
N MET A 1 -36.10 -54.81 2.70
CA MET A 1 -34.89 -54.07 3.17
C MET A 1 -34.64 -52.88 2.24
N HIS A 2 -35.36 -51.75 2.38
CA HIS A 2 -35.20 -50.60 1.45
C HIS A 2 -35.42 -49.22 2.10
N LYS A 3 -35.40 -49.11 3.43
CA LYS A 3 -35.68 -47.84 4.15
C LYS A 3 -34.45 -47.06 4.61
N ALA A 4 -33.24 -47.46 4.20
CA ALA A 4 -32.00 -46.83 4.64
C ALA A 4 -31.34 -45.86 3.63
N LEU A 5 -31.85 -45.76 2.40
CA LEU A 5 -31.14 -45.03 1.33
C LEU A 5 -31.54 -43.54 1.17
N ALA A 6 -32.62 -43.10 1.80
CA ALA A 6 -33.20 -41.77 1.54
C ALA A 6 -32.70 -40.64 2.47
N ARG A 7 -31.81 -40.93 3.43
CA ARG A 7 -31.34 -39.93 4.42
C ARG A 7 -29.94 -39.36 4.15
N LEU A 8 -29.28 -39.76 3.06
CA LEU A 8 -27.89 -39.35 2.76
C LEU A 8 -27.78 -38.15 1.79
N LEU A 9 -28.89 -37.66 1.24
CA LEU A 9 -28.88 -36.56 0.25
C LEU A 9 -29.02 -35.14 0.86
N GLY A 10 -29.20 -35.02 2.18
CA GLY A 10 -29.51 -33.73 2.83
C GLY A 10 -28.33 -32.95 3.41
N SER A 11 -27.11 -33.52 3.47
CA SER A 11 -26.02 -32.94 4.30
C SER A 11 -24.79 -32.44 3.55
N ILE A 12 -24.78 -32.44 2.21
CA ILE A 12 -23.59 -32.03 1.43
C ILE A 12 -23.65 -30.56 0.98
N MET A 13 -24.81 -29.90 1.07
CA MET A 13 -25.01 -28.57 0.46
C MET A 13 -24.76 -27.36 1.39
N LEU A 14 -24.16 -27.55 2.57
CA LEU A 14 -23.91 -26.47 3.56
C LEU A 14 -22.43 -26.18 3.84
N LEU A 15 -21.48 -26.88 3.19
CA LEU A 15 -20.04 -26.69 3.42
C LEU A 15 -19.27 -26.06 2.25
N ALA A 16 -19.94 -25.47 1.26
CA ALA A 16 -19.28 -24.83 0.11
C ALA A 16 -19.08 -23.31 0.24
N GLY A 17 -19.50 -22.69 1.34
CA GLY A 17 -19.53 -21.22 1.49
C GLY A 17 -18.35 -20.55 2.20
N LEU A 18 -17.40 -21.31 2.78
CA LEU A 18 -16.37 -20.75 3.69
C LEU A 18 -14.98 -20.59 3.05
N LEU A 19 -14.84 -20.74 1.73
CA LEU A 19 -13.55 -20.66 1.03
C LEU A 19 -13.34 -19.37 0.21
N THR A 20 -14.14 -18.33 0.41
CA THR A 20 -13.80 -17.00 -0.11
C THR A 20 -12.72 -16.36 0.76
N GLY A 21 -11.51 -16.94 0.72
CA GLY A 21 -10.31 -16.22 1.11
C GLY A 21 -10.19 -14.95 0.27
N PRO A 22 -9.62 -13.86 0.81
CA PRO A 22 -9.42 -12.66 0.03
C PRO A 22 -8.53 -13.02 -1.16
N THR A 23 -9.10 -12.99 -2.36
CA THR A 23 -8.33 -12.93 -3.60
C THR A 23 -7.52 -11.63 -3.54
N ILE A 24 -6.26 -11.71 -3.12
CA ILE A 24 -5.28 -10.66 -3.38
C ILE A 24 -5.10 -10.69 -4.90
N ALA A 25 -5.93 -9.93 -5.61
CA ALA A 25 -5.77 -9.69 -7.02
C ALA A 25 -4.52 -8.83 -7.20
N GLN A 26 -3.37 -9.49 -7.23
CA GLN A 26 -2.09 -8.92 -7.60
C GLN A 26 -2.15 -8.63 -9.10
N ASP A 27 -2.64 -7.47 -9.50
CA ASP A 27 -2.20 -6.90 -10.78
C ASP A 27 -2.45 -5.39 -10.84
N ALA A 28 -1.38 -4.66 -10.55
CA ALA A 28 -1.02 -3.43 -11.24
C ALA A 28 0.49 -3.47 -11.29
N ASN A 29 1.02 -4.09 -12.34
CA ASN A 29 2.44 -4.24 -12.63
C ASN A 29 3.06 -2.88 -12.96
N ALA A 30 3.14 -2.00 -11.96
CA ALA A 30 3.87 -0.74 -12.10
C ALA A 30 5.34 -1.03 -11.86
N PHE A 31 6.07 -1.14 -12.96
CA PHE A 31 7.50 -1.22 -12.97
C PHE A 31 8.09 0.16 -13.21
N VAL A 32 9.20 0.43 -12.54
CA VAL A 32 9.97 1.66 -12.74
C VAL A 32 11.36 1.30 -13.21
N ILE A 33 11.79 1.91 -14.32
CA ILE A 33 13.15 1.73 -14.85
C ILE A 33 14.13 2.44 -13.91
N VAL A 34 15.15 1.71 -13.49
CA VAL A 34 16.28 2.25 -12.71
C VAL A 34 17.58 1.94 -13.48
N PRO A 35 18.63 2.77 -13.37
CA PRO A 35 19.88 2.59 -14.13
C PRO A 35 20.48 1.18 -14.00
N ASP A 36 20.37 0.58 -12.83
CA ASP A 36 20.91 -0.76 -12.56
C ASP A 36 20.03 -1.91 -13.10
N HIS A 37 18.78 -1.63 -13.53
CA HIS A 37 17.81 -2.61 -14.01
C HIS A 37 16.94 -2.07 -15.16
N PRO A 38 17.36 -2.27 -16.43
CA PRO A 38 16.62 -1.79 -17.60
C PRO A 38 15.25 -2.46 -17.79
N GLY A 39 15.05 -3.66 -17.24
CA GLY A 39 13.76 -4.38 -17.26
C GLY A 39 12.70 -3.84 -16.29
N GLY A 40 13.05 -2.85 -15.46
CA GLY A 40 12.15 -2.24 -14.48
C GLY A 40 12.05 -3.02 -13.16
N VAL A 41 11.74 -2.30 -12.08
CA VAL A 41 11.58 -2.86 -10.72
C VAL A 41 10.17 -2.61 -10.22
N GLY A 42 9.56 -3.63 -9.64
CA GLY A 42 8.21 -3.54 -9.08
C GLY A 42 8.16 -2.58 -7.89
N VAL A 43 7.34 -1.53 -7.99
CA VAL A 43 7.15 -0.54 -6.92
C VAL A 43 5.92 -0.79 -6.06
N TYR A 44 5.12 -1.80 -6.41
CA TYR A 44 3.89 -2.17 -5.70
C TYR A 44 4.15 -2.71 -4.30
N GLY A 45 3.14 -2.62 -3.43
CA GLY A 45 3.14 -3.13 -2.05
C GLY A 45 3.19 -2.04 -0.98
N CYS A 46 3.37 -2.45 0.27
CA CYS A 46 3.26 -1.56 1.42
C CYS A 46 4.61 -1.05 1.91
N TYR A 47 4.63 0.21 2.31
CA TYR A 47 5.79 0.94 2.78
C TYR A 47 5.45 1.70 4.05
N ARG A 48 6.45 1.86 4.92
CA ARG A 48 6.34 2.61 6.16
C ARG A 48 7.45 3.64 6.25
N ALA A 49 7.09 4.89 6.55
CA ALA A 49 8.06 5.94 6.82
C ALA A 49 8.96 5.54 8.00
N ASN A 50 10.27 5.71 7.82
CA ASN A 50 11.28 5.42 8.85
C ASN A 50 11.32 6.47 9.96
N GLN A 51 10.59 7.58 9.80
CA GLN A 51 10.53 8.68 10.76
C GLN A 51 9.14 9.33 10.76
N PRO A 52 8.77 10.05 11.83
CA PRO A 52 7.55 10.85 11.84
C PRO A 52 7.57 11.97 10.79
N LEU A 53 6.42 12.24 10.16
CA LEU A 53 6.27 13.32 9.18
C LEU A 53 6.22 14.69 9.87
N TYR A 54 5.20 14.88 10.71
CA TYR A 54 4.96 16.05 11.54
C TYR A 54 4.61 15.59 12.95
N GLY A 55 5.28 16.12 13.97
CA GLY A 55 5.06 15.69 15.35
C GLY A 55 5.29 14.18 15.52
N PRO A 56 4.40 13.44 16.21
CA PRO A 56 4.56 12.01 16.46
C PRO A 56 3.99 11.10 15.36
N TYR A 57 3.53 11.66 14.23
CA TYR A 57 2.71 10.94 13.27
C TYR A 57 3.57 10.20 12.22
N ILE A 58 3.45 8.87 12.19
CA ILE A 58 4.12 7.99 11.23
C ILE A 58 3.14 7.56 10.14
N LEU A 59 3.54 7.77 8.89
CA LEU A 59 2.81 7.37 7.70
C LEU A 59 3.21 5.95 7.25
N SER A 60 2.21 5.14 6.90
CA SER A 60 2.38 3.92 6.10
C SER A 60 1.44 3.98 4.90
N PHE A 61 1.80 3.39 3.77
CA PHE A 61 1.00 3.44 2.55
C PHE A 61 1.23 2.20 1.69
N CYS A 62 0.19 1.79 0.95
CA CYS A 62 0.23 0.64 0.05
C CYS A 62 -0.05 1.08 -1.38
N LEU A 63 0.92 0.80 -2.26
CA LEU A 63 0.86 1.05 -3.70
C LEU A 63 0.20 -0.16 -4.38
N GLU A 64 -1.13 -0.15 -4.36
CA GLU A 64 -2.00 -1.18 -4.95
C GLU A 64 -3.01 -0.52 -5.88
N ARG A 65 -3.70 -1.30 -6.73
CA ARG A 65 -4.77 -0.76 -7.61
C ARG A 65 -5.77 0.11 -6.84
N ARG A 66 -6.04 -0.26 -5.60
CA ARG A 66 -6.88 0.45 -4.64
C ARG A 66 -6.02 0.97 -3.49
N GLY A 67 -5.15 1.94 -3.78
CA GLY A 67 -4.19 2.46 -2.82
C GLY A 67 -4.79 2.93 -1.50
N THR A 68 -4.06 2.66 -0.42
CA THR A 68 -4.43 3.03 0.95
C THR A 68 -3.26 3.65 1.67
N TYR A 69 -3.56 4.48 2.66
CA TYR A 69 -2.57 4.96 3.60
C TYR A 69 -3.11 4.92 5.02
N GLN A 70 -2.18 5.00 5.95
CA GLN A 70 -2.46 5.07 7.35
C GLN A 70 -1.52 6.04 8.05
N VAL A 71 -2.07 6.84 8.95
CA VAL A 71 -1.29 7.67 9.87
C VAL A 71 -1.58 7.27 11.30
N ARG A 72 -0.53 6.99 12.07
CA ARG A 72 -0.60 6.65 13.49
C ARG A 72 0.35 7.48 14.31
N GLY A 73 0.00 7.74 15.56
CA GLY A 73 0.84 8.46 16.53
C GLY A 73 0.03 9.51 17.28
N GLY A 74 0.50 9.98 18.44
CA GLY A 74 -0.20 11.03 19.20
C GLY A 74 -1.66 10.72 19.54
N GLY A 75 -2.00 9.44 19.71
CA GLY A 75 -3.37 8.98 20.02
C GLY A 75 -4.34 8.90 18.84
N VAL A 76 -3.92 9.27 17.62
CA VAL A 76 -4.80 9.19 16.43
C VAL A 76 -4.46 7.99 15.55
N ARG A 77 -5.49 7.51 14.84
CA ARG A 77 -5.37 6.55 13.75
C ARG A 77 -6.27 7.01 12.60
N CYS A 78 -5.64 7.35 11.49
CA CYS A 78 -6.32 7.72 10.26
C CYS A 78 -6.10 6.61 9.25
N ASP A 79 -7.16 6.06 8.68
CA ASP A 79 -7.12 5.09 7.60
C ASP A 79 -7.76 5.74 6.38
N GLY A 80 -7.01 5.88 5.29
CA GLY A 80 -7.43 6.66 4.14
C GLY A 80 -7.03 6.04 2.81
N ARG A 81 -7.38 6.75 1.74
CA ARG A 81 -7.21 6.32 0.36
C ARG A 81 -6.14 7.16 -0.32
N LEU A 82 -5.41 6.53 -1.23
CA LEU A 82 -4.49 7.22 -2.13
C LEU A 82 -4.71 6.76 -3.57
N THR A 83 -4.32 7.60 -4.51
CA THR A 83 -4.07 7.21 -5.90
C THR A 83 -2.59 7.34 -6.18
N TRP A 84 -2.09 6.58 -7.13
CA TRP A 84 -0.67 6.64 -7.50
C TRP A 84 -0.47 6.20 -8.93
N HIS A 85 0.63 6.64 -9.51
CA HIS A 85 1.08 6.25 -10.83
C HIS A 85 2.60 6.42 -10.92
N THR A 86 3.19 5.88 -11.97
CA THR A 86 4.61 6.05 -12.27
C THR A 86 4.78 7.09 -13.37
N ALA A 87 5.83 7.91 -13.24
CA ALA A 87 6.23 8.90 -14.24
C ALA A 87 7.75 8.80 -14.43
N GLY A 88 8.19 8.08 -15.47
CA GLY A 88 9.59 7.75 -15.65
C GLY A 88 10.14 6.94 -14.48
N ARG A 89 11.06 7.55 -13.71
CA ARG A 89 11.67 6.94 -12.51
C ARG A 89 10.96 7.27 -11.19
N ASP A 90 9.96 8.14 -11.23
CA ASP A 90 9.30 8.67 -10.05
C ASP A 90 7.95 7.96 -9.85
N VAL A 91 7.56 7.78 -8.59
CA VAL A 91 6.25 7.30 -8.17
C VAL A 91 5.51 8.48 -7.57
N LEU A 92 4.45 8.91 -8.24
CA LEU A 92 3.64 10.05 -7.84
C LEU A 92 2.43 9.53 -7.07
N VAL A 93 2.19 10.08 -5.89
CA VAL A 93 1.14 9.63 -4.96
C VAL A 93 0.28 10.81 -4.53
N ASP A 94 -1.03 10.68 -4.66
CA ASP A 94 -2.01 11.64 -4.16
C ASP A 94 -2.76 11.03 -2.98
N ILE A 95 -2.63 11.67 -1.82
CA ILE A 95 -3.28 11.29 -0.58
C ILE A 95 -4.59 12.06 -0.44
N GLN A 96 -5.68 11.33 -0.24
CA GLN A 96 -6.99 11.92 0.03
C GLN A 96 -7.12 12.26 1.52
N ARG A 97 -7.86 13.33 1.83
CA ARG A 97 -8.22 13.66 3.22
C ARG A 97 -9.01 12.49 3.85
N ALA A 98 -8.68 12.11 5.08
CA ALA A 98 -9.38 11.04 5.79
C ALA A 98 -9.65 11.40 7.25
N SER A 99 -10.81 10.99 7.78
CA SER A 99 -11.13 11.14 9.20
C SER A 99 -10.24 10.23 10.07
N CYS A 100 -9.84 10.71 11.24
CA CYS A 100 -9.12 9.92 12.25
C CYS A 100 -9.98 9.61 13.48
N GLY A 101 -11.28 9.93 13.42
CA GLY A 101 -12.17 9.93 14.59
C GLY A 101 -12.00 11.18 15.47
N GLY A 102 -12.86 11.33 16.47
CA GLY A 102 -12.72 12.40 17.48
C GLY A 102 -12.77 13.84 16.94
N GLY A 103 -13.45 14.06 15.79
CA GLY A 103 -13.55 15.39 15.17
C GLY A 103 -12.30 15.86 14.43
N VAL A 104 -11.28 15.00 14.27
CA VAL A 104 -10.04 15.34 13.55
C VAL A 104 -9.89 14.54 12.26
N ALA A 105 -9.14 15.09 11.31
CA ALA A 105 -8.87 14.47 10.02
C ALA A 105 -7.42 14.71 9.60
N TRP A 106 -6.84 13.73 8.91
CA TRP A 106 -5.57 13.88 8.21
C TRP A 106 -5.81 14.60 6.89
N GLU A 107 -4.92 15.51 6.55
CA GLU A 107 -5.03 16.33 5.35
C GLU A 107 -4.90 15.54 4.04
N ALA A 108 -5.32 16.17 2.95
CA ALA A 108 -4.88 15.77 1.63
C ALA A 108 -3.43 16.22 1.40
N ALA A 109 -2.70 15.49 0.57
CA ALA A 109 -1.29 15.78 0.28
C ALA A 109 -0.85 15.12 -1.04
N THR A 110 0.30 15.53 -1.56
CA THR A 110 0.99 14.81 -2.63
C THR A 110 2.35 14.30 -2.15
N MET A 111 2.82 13.20 -2.73
CA MET A 111 4.16 12.68 -2.50
C MET A 111 4.85 12.33 -3.81
N ASP A 112 6.10 12.77 -3.96
CA ASP A 112 6.99 12.28 -5.01
C ASP A 112 7.97 11.29 -4.38
N CYS A 113 7.89 10.03 -4.77
CA CYS A 113 8.74 8.96 -4.27
C CYS A 113 9.70 8.50 -5.36
N ARG A 114 10.97 8.35 -4.99
CA ARG A 114 11.99 7.77 -5.85
C ARG A 114 12.46 6.44 -5.28
N PRO A 115 12.55 5.38 -6.11
CA PRO A 115 13.28 4.18 -5.76
C PRO A 115 14.65 4.51 -5.16
N THR A 116 14.91 4.04 -3.95
CA THR A 116 16.23 4.13 -3.32
C THR A 116 16.74 2.75 -2.96
N GLY A 117 18.00 2.49 -3.32
CA GLY A 117 18.69 1.26 -2.98
C GLY A 117 18.99 0.36 -4.18
N ARG A 118 19.87 -0.61 -3.90
CA ARG A 118 20.15 -1.75 -4.76
C ARG A 118 18.88 -2.60 -4.79
N SER A 119 18.46 -3.03 -5.97
CA SER A 119 17.38 -3.99 -6.10
C SER A 119 17.70 -5.25 -5.26
N MET A 120 16.67 -5.84 -4.65
CA MET A 120 16.82 -7.16 -4.03
C MET A 120 16.20 -8.19 -4.98
N GLY A 121 17.05 -9.01 -5.60
CA GLY A 121 16.60 -10.13 -6.42
C GLY A 121 17.75 -10.93 -7.03
N VAL A 122 17.48 -12.21 -7.25
CA VAL A 122 18.31 -13.16 -8.01
C VAL A 122 17.93 -13.03 -9.48
N VAL A 123 18.89 -13.17 -10.39
CA VAL A 123 18.66 -13.22 -11.85
C VAL A 123 17.53 -14.21 -12.16
N GLY A 124 16.40 -13.72 -12.68
CA GLY A 124 15.23 -14.54 -13.03
C GLY A 124 13.95 -14.32 -12.21
N GLN A 125 13.98 -13.51 -11.14
CA GLN A 125 12.79 -13.18 -10.34
C GLN A 125 12.46 -11.68 -10.40
N LEU A 126 11.17 -11.31 -10.39
CA LEU A 126 10.74 -9.89 -10.38
C LEU A 126 11.42 -9.16 -9.22
N MET A 127 12.36 -8.28 -9.55
CA MET A 127 13.04 -7.42 -8.59
C MET A 127 12.01 -6.53 -7.88
N ARG A 128 12.08 -6.47 -6.55
CA ARG A 128 11.20 -5.63 -5.72
C ARG A 128 12.01 -4.56 -5.01
N LEU A 129 11.50 -3.34 -4.98
CA LEU A 129 12.16 -2.24 -4.26
C LEU A 129 12.08 -2.45 -2.75
N SER A 130 13.22 -2.27 -2.08
CA SER A 130 13.32 -2.32 -0.61
C SER A 130 12.90 -1.01 0.04
N SER A 131 13.17 0.13 -0.61
CA SER A 131 12.87 1.45 -0.06
C SER A 131 12.55 2.49 -1.12
N LEU A 132 11.85 3.54 -0.69
CA LEU A 132 11.53 4.73 -1.47
C LEU A 132 11.99 5.97 -0.70
N ARG A 133 12.63 6.93 -1.35
CA ARG A 133 12.82 8.29 -0.80
C ARG A 133 11.69 9.17 -1.29
N CYS A 134 10.87 9.64 -0.36
CA CYS A 134 9.65 10.38 -0.64
C CYS A 134 9.74 11.83 -0.17
N THR A 135 9.13 12.74 -0.92
CA THR A 135 8.91 14.14 -0.54
C THR A 135 7.42 14.38 -0.34
N TYR A 136 6.99 14.51 0.92
CA TYR A 136 5.61 14.82 1.30
C TYR A 136 5.33 16.31 1.17
N ARG A 137 4.24 16.68 0.49
CA ARG A 137 3.77 18.06 0.35
C ARG A 137 2.34 18.18 0.88
N PRO A 138 2.15 18.76 2.08
CA PRO A 138 0.82 18.93 2.67
C PRO A 138 0.04 20.02 1.95
N THR A 139 -1.30 19.93 1.93
CA THR A 139 -2.16 21.05 1.52
C THR A 139 -2.41 22.07 2.64
N VAL A 140 -2.03 21.75 3.88
CA VAL A 140 -2.23 22.61 5.05
C VAL A 140 -1.30 23.83 4.97
N ARG A 141 -1.86 25.03 5.17
CA ARG A 141 -1.08 26.28 5.15
C ARG A 141 0.01 26.27 6.22
N PHE A 142 1.14 26.89 5.89
CA PHE A 142 2.29 27.08 6.80
C PHE A 142 3.02 25.79 7.23
N LYS A 143 2.71 24.64 6.61
CA LYS A 143 3.53 23.42 6.75
C LYS A 143 4.38 23.23 5.49
N GLY A 144 5.69 23.23 5.67
CA GLY A 144 6.64 23.00 4.58
C GLY A 144 6.75 21.51 4.21
N PRO A 145 7.28 21.18 3.01
CA PRO A 145 7.51 19.80 2.60
C PRO A 145 8.41 19.01 3.56
N ARG A 146 8.24 17.69 3.61
CA ARG A 146 9.06 16.79 4.43
C ARG A 146 9.61 15.64 3.61
N VAL A 147 10.92 15.42 3.70
CA VAL A 147 11.59 14.30 3.04
C VAL A 147 11.74 13.16 4.04
N PHE A 148 11.45 11.93 3.62
CA PHE A 148 11.61 10.73 4.44
C PHE A 148 11.94 9.52 3.57
N THR A 149 12.45 8.46 4.21
CA THR A 149 12.61 7.15 3.55
C THR A 149 11.49 6.23 4.00
N ALA A 150 10.80 5.62 3.05
CA ALA A 150 9.80 4.61 3.29
C ALA A 150 10.41 3.23 3.02
N ASN A 151 10.41 2.36 4.02
CA ASN A 151 10.89 0.99 3.89
C ASN A 151 9.71 0.06 3.63
N ARG A 152 9.90 -0.94 2.76
CA ARG A 152 8.91 -1.98 2.55
C ARG A 152 8.63 -2.74 3.86
N ILE A 153 7.37 -3.11 4.08
CA ILE A 153 6.90 -3.93 5.21
C ILE A 153 6.32 -5.26 4.72
#